data_AF-A0A6B1F522-F1
#
_entry.id   AF-A0A6B1F522-F1
#
_cell.length_a   1.000
_cell.length_b   1.000
_cell.length_c   1.000
_cell.angle_alpha   90.00
_cell.angle_beta   90.00
_cell.angle_gamma   90.00
#
_symmetry.space_group_name_H-M   'P 1'
#
loop_
_entity.id
_entity.type
_entity.pdbx_description
1 polymer ?
#
loop_
_entity_poly.entity_id
_entity_poly.type
_entity_poly.pdbx_seq_one_letter_code
_entity_poly.pdbx_strand_id
1 'polypeptide(L)'
;MIESIPHHPLGNFPTPVQRLSNLERALGFESLWIKRDDLSGPLGGGNKVRKLEYMFAAAAQADVKKTLFTIGPTGSNHVRATAVYGKASGFQVECLLFKQPPTEYSETNYRMIYEHAAQVYEVKRMETMFIRYAYEQMKTALGFGEERYFIPAGGSSPLGSVGYVKAVSELKSQIEEGILPEPRFIFVPVGTCGTMAGLRVGVQLTGLKTEVVGIRVADRVVANPLAISRMMQRILPLIGAVDINNIDPNSVELWHGDFGEGYAIPTDAGTRAVAMMAEHERITLETTYTGKALSGLIHYVTARHCKGEPILFWHTYGGAQQNTM
;
A
#
# COMPACT_ATOMS: atom_id res chain seq x y z
N MET A 1 9.95 18.53 10.95
CA MET A 1 10.70 18.13 9.74
C MET A 1 9.86 17.24 8.82
N ILE A 2 9.10 16.25 9.32
CA ILE A 2 8.14 15.51 8.48
C ILE A 2 6.98 16.38 7.98
N GLU A 3 6.47 17.30 8.82
CA GLU A 3 5.39 18.23 8.44
C GLU A 3 5.78 19.27 7.39
N SER A 4 7.08 19.53 7.22
CA SER A 4 7.57 20.47 6.20
C SER A 4 7.79 19.82 4.84
N ILE A 5 7.60 18.50 4.71
CA ILE A 5 7.73 17.81 3.42
C ILE A 5 6.51 18.19 2.56
N PRO A 6 6.72 18.78 1.36
CA PRO A 6 5.63 19.14 0.47
C PRO A 6 4.77 17.93 0.11
N HIS A 7 3.45 18.12 0.13
CA HIS A 7 2.48 17.10 -0.26
C HIS A 7 1.36 17.77 -1.08
N HIS A 8 0.78 17.00 -1.99
CA HIS A 8 -0.37 17.39 -2.79
C HIS A 8 -1.60 16.73 -2.16
N PRO A 9 -2.57 17.49 -1.62
CA PRO A 9 -3.72 16.90 -0.93
C PRO A 9 -4.55 16.04 -1.88
N LEU A 10 -4.60 14.72 -1.62
CA LEU A 10 -5.42 13.76 -2.37
C LEU A 10 -6.43 13.06 -1.47
N GLY A 11 -6.13 12.96 -0.17
CA GLY A 11 -6.88 12.11 0.73
C GLY A 11 -7.73 12.82 1.78
N ASN A 12 -8.60 12.02 2.40
CA ASN A 12 -9.38 12.38 3.58
C ASN A 12 -8.72 11.71 4.79
N PHE A 13 -8.00 12.51 5.59
CA PHE A 13 -7.31 12.06 6.80
C PHE A 13 -7.81 12.85 8.02
N PRO A 14 -7.86 12.25 9.23
CA PRO A 14 -7.45 10.87 9.55
C PRO A 14 -8.42 9.82 9.01
N THR A 15 -7.93 8.64 8.60
CA THR A 15 -8.83 7.53 8.22
C THR A 15 -9.47 6.90 9.45
N PRO A 16 -10.72 6.43 9.37
CA PRO A 16 -11.38 5.81 10.51
C PRO A 16 -10.65 4.55 11.01
N VAL A 17 -10.70 4.34 12.31
CA VAL A 17 -10.48 3.03 12.93
C VAL A 17 -11.81 2.50 13.44
N GLN A 18 -12.03 1.19 13.33
CA GLN A 18 -13.25 0.56 13.81
C GLN A 18 -12.94 -0.83 14.35
N ARG A 19 -13.66 -1.24 15.38
CA ARG A 19 -13.58 -2.59 15.93
C ARG A 19 -14.38 -3.55 15.07
N LEU A 20 -13.81 -4.72 14.77
CA LEU A 20 -14.44 -5.76 13.97
C LEU A 20 -15.14 -6.79 14.86
N SER A 21 -16.12 -6.35 15.65
CA SER A 21 -16.67 -7.17 16.73
C SER A 21 -17.44 -8.41 16.27
N ASN A 22 -17.97 -8.43 15.04
CA ASN A 22 -18.63 -9.63 14.52
C ASN A 22 -17.58 -10.65 14.08
N LEU A 23 -16.51 -10.18 13.42
CA LEU A 23 -15.40 -11.01 13.00
C LEU A 23 -14.57 -11.51 14.20
N GLU A 24 -14.40 -10.71 15.25
CA GLU A 24 -13.83 -11.13 16.55
C GLU A 24 -14.54 -12.39 17.06
N ARG A 25 -15.87 -12.35 17.15
CA ARG A 25 -16.68 -13.49 17.62
C ARG A 25 -16.54 -14.70 16.71
N ALA A 26 -16.53 -14.50 15.39
CA ALA A 26 -16.39 -15.57 14.42
C ALA A 26 -15.01 -16.27 14.50
N LEU A 27 -13.94 -15.51 14.79
CA LEU A 27 -12.57 -16.02 14.84
C LEU A 27 -12.09 -16.44 16.25
N GLY A 28 -12.85 -16.08 17.28
CA GLY A 28 -12.47 -16.23 18.68
C GLY A 28 -11.31 -15.31 19.07
N PHE A 29 -11.29 -14.08 18.56
CA PHE A 29 -10.29 -13.05 18.91
C PHE A 29 -10.88 -12.12 19.96
N GLU A 30 -10.05 -11.57 20.84
CA GLU A 30 -10.53 -10.66 21.90
C GLU A 30 -10.55 -9.19 21.46
N SER A 31 -9.60 -8.79 20.61
CA SER A 31 -9.45 -7.41 20.13
C SER A 31 -8.90 -7.36 18.71
N LEU A 32 -9.78 -7.13 17.74
CA LEU A 32 -9.47 -6.97 16.32
C LEU A 32 -10.06 -5.67 15.80
N TRP A 33 -9.18 -4.80 15.34
CA TRP A 33 -9.50 -3.50 14.77
C TRP A 33 -9.08 -3.44 13.32
N ILE A 34 -9.64 -2.51 12.58
CA ILE A 34 -9.26 -2.22 11.19
C ILE A 34 -9.02 -0.72 11.01
N LYS A 35 -7.93 -0.38 10.32
CA LYS A 35 -7.64 0.99 9.85
C LYS A 35 -8.14 1.15 8.42
N ARG A 36 -9.16 1.99 8.22
CA ARG A 36 -9.95 2.11 6.98
C ARG A 36 -9.28 2.97 5.92
N ASP A 37 -8.07 2.59 5.51
CA ASP A 37 -7.37 3.26 4.42
C ASP A 37 -8.06 3.07 3.05
N ASP A 38 -9.00 2.14 2.93
CA ASP A 38 -9.95 2.05 1.81
C ASP A 38 -10.84 3.29 1.65
N LEU A 39 -11.03 4.05 2.73
CA LEU A 39 -11.77 5.32 2.76
C LEU A 39 -10.85 6.55 2.67
N SER A 40 -9.56 6.36 2.37
CA SER A 40 -8.55 7.41 2.40
C SER A 40 -8.69 8.51 1.36
N GLY A 41 -9.58 8.41 0.37
CA GLY A 41 -9.72 9.48 -0.62
C GLY A 41 -11.02 9.47 -1.42
N PRO A 42 -11.40 10.63 -1.97
CA PRO A 42 -12.71 10.87 -2.59
C PRO A 42 -12.90 10.19 -3.94
N LEU A 43 -11.82 9.85 -4.65
CA LEU A 43 -11.87 9.15 -5.94
C LEU A 43 -11.55 7.64 -5.78
N GLY A 44 -11.79 7.12 -4.58
CA GLY A 44 -11.40 5.79 -4.11
C GLY A 44 -10.14 5.84 -3.26
N GLY A 45 -10.08 5.00 -2.23
CA GLY A 45 -9.00 5.03 -1.26
C GLY A 45 -7.88 4.03 -1.56
N GLY A 46 -7.47 3.35 -0.51
CA GLY A 46 -6.34 2.43 -0.44
C GLY A 46 -5.02 3.10 -0.11
N ASN A 47 -3.99 2.26 0.03
CA ASN A 47 -2.69 2.73 0.47
C ASN A 47 -1.95 3.66 -0.50
N LYS A 48 -2.47 3.83 -1.71
CA LYS A 48 -1.80 4.60 -2.76
C LYS A 48 -2.01 6.09 -2.58
N VAL A 49 -3.18 6.50 -2.08
CA VAL A 49 -3.51 7.92 -1.85
C VAL A 49 -2.42 8.60 -1.02
N ARG A 50 -2.12 8.05 0.17
CA ARG A 50 -1.07 8.56 1.08
C ARG A 50 0.31 8.69 0.43
N LYS A 51 0.66 7.77 -0.47
CA LYS A 51 1.98 7.77 -1.14
C LYS A 51 2.01 8.79 -2.27
N LEU A 52 0.92 8.87 -3.03
CA LEU A 52 0.83 9.71 -4.21
C LEU A 52 0.80 11.20 -3.86
N GLU A 53 0.34 11.60 -2.67
CA GLU A 53 0.40 13.00 -2.23
C GLU A 53 1.82 13.57 -2.35
N TYR A 54 2.82 12.83 -1.88
CA TYR A 54 4.22 13.25 -1.93
C TYR A 54 4.82 13.12 -3.33
N MET A 55 4.46 12.05 -4.06
CA MET A 55 4.96 11.86 -5.42
C MET A 55 4.43 12.94 -6.37
N PHE A 56 3.18 13.36 -6.22
CA PHE A 56 2.57 14.41 -7.03
C PHE A 56 3.10 15.80 -6.67
N ALA A 57 3.35 16.06 -5.38
CA ALA A 57 4.05 17.29 -4.98
C ALA A 57 5.44 17.38 -5.61
N ALA A 58 6.22 16.29 -5.57
CA ALA A 58 7.53 16.25 -6.21
C ALA A 58 7.44 16.37 -7.74
N ALA A 59 6.44 15.76 -8.37
CA ALA A 59 6.20 15.90 -9.80
C ALA A 59 5.87 17.36 -10.19
N ALA A 60 5.04 18.04 -9.40
CA ALA A 60 4.68 19.44 -9.63
C ALA A 60 5.87 20.39 -9.45
N GLN A 61 6.79 20.09 -8.53
CA GLN A 61 8.00 20.91 -8.29
C GLN A 61 9.09 20.71 -9.34
N ALA A 62 9.14 19.55 -9.98
CA ALA A 62 10.20 19.23 -10.94
C ALA A 62 10.09 19.99 -12.27
N ASP A 63 9.10 20.88 -12.43
CA ASP A 63 8.78 21.63 -13.67
C ASP A 63 8.67 20.74 -14.93
N VAL A 64 8.42 19.45 -14.72
CA VAL A 64 8.21 18.49 -15.81
C VAL A 64 6.84 18.78 -16.42
N LYS A 65 6.78 18.88 -17.75
CA LYS A 65 5.54 19.09 -18.52
C LYS A 65 4.50 18.02 -18.23
N LYS A 66 3.72 18.20 -17.17
CA LYS A 66 2.44 17.55 -16.79
C LYS A 66 2.31 16.03 -16.95
N THR A 67 3.32 15.25 -17.35
CA THR A 67 3.18 13.82 -17.67
C THR A 67 3.80 12.94 -16.60
N LEU A 68 2.97 12.12 -15.96
CA LEU A 68 3.37 11.07 -15.03
C LEU A 68 3.52 9.74 -15.79
N PHE A 69 4.61 9.02 -15.58
CA PHE A 69 4.81 7.68 -16.12
C PHE A 69 4.91 6.65 -15.01
N THR A 70 4.00 5.68 -14.99
CA THR A 70 3.92 4.66 -13.93
C THR A 70 3.83 3.25 -14.49
N ILE A 71 4.14 2.27 -13.62
CA ILE A 71 4.18 0.85 -13.97
C ILE A 71 3.39 -0.03 -13.01
N GLY A 72 2.84 -1.12 -13.53
CA GLY A 72 2.22 -2.17 -12.74
C GLY A 72 1.52 -3.22 -13.59
N PRO A 73 0.88 -4.22 -12.99
CA PRO A 73 0.05 -5.15 -13.75
C PRO A 73 -1.28 -4.52 -14.19
N THR A 74 -1.97 -5.18 -15.13
CA THR A 74 -3.27 -4.73 -15.67
C THR A 74 -4.35 -4.47 -14.61
N GLY A 75 -4.31 -5.13 -13.45
CA GLY A 75 -5.25 -4.92 -12.32
C GLY A 75 -4.74 -4.05 -11.17
N SER A 76 -3.68 -3.27 -11.38
CA SER A 76 -2.94 -2.60 -10.31
C SER A 76 -3.72 -1.48 -9.61
N ASN A 77 -3.89 -1.58 -8.29
CA ASN A 77 -4.39 -0.47 -7.45
C ASN A 77 -3.53 0.79 -7.59
N HIS A 78 -2.21 0.62 -7.78
CA HIS A 78 -1.27 1.73 -7.94
C HIS A 78 -1.47 2.47 -9.24
N VAL A 79 -1.53 1.73 -10.34
CA VAL A 79 -1.71 2.35 -11.66
C VAL A 79 -3.09 3.01 -11.71
N ARG A 80 -4.14 2.32 -11.24
CA ARG A 80 -5.49 2.88 -11.14
C ARG A 80 -5.51 4.19 -10.34
N ALA A 81 -4.95 4.20 -9.13
CA ALA A 81 -4.90 5.41 -8.31
C ALA A 81 -4.07 6.52 -8.99
N THR A 82 -2.94 6.18 -9.62
CA THR A 82 -2.11 7.16 -10.32
C THR A 82 -2.87 7.77 -11.51
N ALA A 83 -3.57 6.97 -12.31
CA ALA A 83 -4.35 7.44 -13.45
C ALA A 83 -5.53 8.33 -13.01
N VAL A 84 -6.32 7.88 -12.04
CA VAL A 84 -7.51 8.59 -11.56
C VAL A 84 -7.12 9.90 -10.88
N TYR A 85 -6.25 9.86 -9.86
CA TYR A 85 -5.85 11.06 -9.14
C TYR A 85 -4.93 11.94 -9.97
N GLY A 86 -4.06 11.38 -10.81
CA GLY A 86 -3.17 12.14 -11.68
C GLY A 86 -3.95 12.99 -12.67
N LYS A 87 -4.93 12.40 -13.37
CA LYS A 87 -5.85 13.12 -14.25
C LYS A 87 -6.63 14.21 -13.50
N ALA A 88 -7.18 13.89 -12.33
CA ALA A 88 -7.90 14.86 -11.50
C ALA A 88 -7.03 16.03 -11.01
N SER A 89 -5.73 15.77 -10.81
CA SER A 89 -4.75 16.79 -10.39
C SER A 89 -4.15 17.57 -11.58
N GLY A 90 -4.65 17.36 -12.80
CA GLY A 90 -4.22 18.08 -14.00
C GLY A 90 -2.99 17.51 -14.70
N PHE A 91 -2.54 16.30 -14.33
CA PHE A 91 -1.48 15.59 -15.03
C PHE A 91 -2.04 14.74 -16.19
N GLN A 92 -1.26 14.61 -17.26
CA GLN A 92 -1.36 13.49 -18.17
C GLN A 92 -0.73 12.26 -17.51
N VAL A 93 -1.35 11.09 -17.65
CA VAL A 93 -0.82 9.86 -17.03
C VAL A 93 -0.60 8.80 -18.09
N GLU A 94 0.64 8.36 -18.21
CA GLU A 94 1.06 7.24 -19.04
C GLU A 94 1.31 6.02 -18.17
N CYS A 95 0.77 4.89 -18.61
CA CYS A 95 0.82 3.64 -17.86
C CYS A 95 1.51 2.58 -18.71
N LEU A 96 2.53 1.92 -18.15
CA LEU A 96 3.14 0.75 -18.75
C LEU A 96 2.76 -0.50 -17.94
N LEU A 97 2.01 -1.39 -18.58
CA LEU A 97 1.36 -2.54 -17.97
C LEU A 97 2.01 -3.86 -18.37
N PHE A 98 2.01 -4.82 -17.45
CA PHE A 98 2.20 -6.23 -17.77
C PHE A 98 0.95 -7.05 -17.43
N LYS A 99 0.75 -8.17 -18.12
CA LYS A 99 -0.43 -9.02 -17.91
C LYS A 99 -0.37 -9.75 -16.55
N GLN A 100 -1.47 -9.71 -15.81
CA GLN A 100 -1.72 -10.56 -14.64
C GLN A 100 -2.90 -11.52 -14.91
N PRO A 101 -3.08 -12.58 -14.11
CA PRO A 101 -4.30 -13.37 -14.12
C PRO A 101 -5.54 -12.48 -13.91
N PRO A 102 -6.60 -12.64 -14.75
CA PRO A 102 -7.79 -11.82 -14.65
C PRO A 102 -8.69 -12.28 -13.50
N THR A 103 -9.28 -11.31 -12.83
CA THR A 103 -10.32 -11.40 -11.80
C THR A 103 -11.30 -10.26 -12.06
N GLU A 104 -12.52 -10.33 -11.53
CA GLU A 104 -13.50 -9.24 -11.67
C GLU A 104 -12.94 -7.89 -11.15
N TYR A 105 -12.22 -7.93 -10.02
CA TYR A 105 -11.56 -6.77 -9.44
C TYR A 105 -10.45 -6.21 -10.35
N SER A 106 -9.58 -7.07 -10.89
CA SER A 106 -8.50 -6.62 -11.77
C SER A 106 -9.03 -6.05 -13.09
N GLU A 107 -10.10 -6.63 -13.64
CA GLU A 107 -10.75 -6.14 -14.87
C GLU A 107 -11.42 -4.78 -14.64
N THR A 108 -11.99 -4.56 -13.45
CA THR A 108 -12.55 -3.26 -13.07
C THR A 108 -11.45 -2.21 -12.96
N ASN A 109 -10.32 -2.53 -12.31
CA ASN A 109 -9.17 -1.63 -12.27
C ASN A 109 -8.60 -1.35 -13.66
N TYR A 110 -8.52 -2.37 -14.51
CA TYR A 110 -8.03 -2.24 -15.88
C TYR A 110 -8.86 -1.26 -16.70
N ARG A 111 -10.20 -1.38 -16.65
CA ARG A 111 -11.13 -0.42 -17.29
C ARG A 111 -10.91 1.01 -16.78
N MET A 112 -10.85 1.18 -15.46
CA MET A 112 -10.59 2.50 -14.85
C MET A 112 -9.25 3.10 -15.27
N ILE A 113 -8.20 2.28 -15.42
CA ILE A 113 -6.89 2.72 -15.92
C ILE A 113 -7.04 3.26 -17.35
N TYR A 114 -7.68 2.51 -18.25
CA TYR A 114 -7.87 2.92 -19.64
C TYR A 114 -8.71 4.19 -19.79
N GLU A 115 -9.74 4.36 -18.96
CA GLU A 115 -10.61 5.55 -18.98
C GLU A 115 -9.89 6.84 -18.53
N HIS A 116 -8.88 6.71 -17.67
CA HIS A 116 -8.22 7.85 -17.02
C HIS A 116 -6.78 8.09 -17.49
N ALA A 117 -6.10 7.09 -18.05
CA ALA A 117 -4.77 7.26 -18.62
C ALA A 117 -4.84 8.03 -19.94
N ALA A 118 -3.84 8.89 -20.17
CA ALA A 118 -3.60 9.52 -21.48
C ALA A 118 -3.07 8.51 -22.50
N GLN A 119 -2.22 7.57 -22.04
CA GLN A 119 -1.69 6.49 -22.86
C GLN A 119 -1.47 5.23 -22.03
N VAL A 120 -1.80 4.08 -22.61
CA VAL A 120 -1.49 2.77 -22.04
C VAL A 120 -0.57 2.02 -22.99
N TYR A 121 0.50 1.46 -22.43
CA TYR A 121 1.43 0.58 -23.10
C TYR A 121 1.36 -0.80 -22.43
N GLU A 122 1.42 -1.87 -23.22
CA GLU A 122 1.40 -3.22 -22.68
C GLU A 122 2.64 -4.01 -23.08
N VAL A 123 3.12 -4.83 -22.14
CA VAL A 123 4.14 -5.85 -22.37
C VAL A 123 3.68 -7.17 -21.78
N LYS A 124 4.26 -8.28 -22.25
CA LYS A 124 3.83 -9.62 -21.83
C LYS A 124 4.28 -9.99 -20.43
N ARG A 125 5.46 -9.53 -19.99
CA ARG A 125 6.11 -10.01 -18.77
C ARG A 125 6.60 -8.86 -17.87
N MET A 126 6.73 -9.15 -16.59
CA MET A 126 7.18 -8.18 -15.59
C MET A 126 8.61 -7.68 -15.87
N GLU A 127 9.52 -8.55 -16.29
CA GLU A 127 10.91 -8.20 -16.59
C GLU A 127 10.98 -7.24 -17.77
N THR A 128 10.18 -7.50 -18.82
CA THR A 128 10.08 -6.60 -19.98
C THR A 128 9.53 -5.23 -19.60
N MET A 129 8.64 -5.16 -18.61
CA MET A 129 8.11 -3.89 -18.10
C MET A 129 9.22 -3.10 -17.40
N PHE A 130 9.99 -3.74 -16.51
CA PHE A 130 11.08 -3.07 -15.82
C PHE A 130 12.20 -2.61 -16.76
N ILE A 131 12.57 -3.42 -17.75
CA ILE A 131 13.55 -3.04 -18.78
C ILE A 131 13.07 -1.81 -19.55
N ARG A 132 11.82 -1.81 -20.02
CA ARG A 132 11.26 -0.67 -20.76
C ARG A 132 11.12 0.57 -19.87
N TYR A 133 10.74 0.43 -18.61
CA TYR A 133 10.69 1.54 -17.66
C TYR A 133 12.06 2.17 -17.43
N ALA A 134 13.12 1.35 -17.27
CA ALA A 134 14.49 1.82 -17.17
C ALA A 134 14.95 2.52 -18.46
N TYR A 135 14.59 1.97 -19.61
CA TYR A 135 14.89 2.56 -20.90
C TYR A 135 14.24 3.94 -21.10
N GLU A 136 12.95 4.10 -20.77
CA GLU A 136 12.29 5.41 -20.86
C GLU A 136 12.88 6.42 -19.86
N GLN A 137 13.23 6.00 -18.63
CA GLN A 137 13.94 6.88 -17.68
C GLN A 137 15.27 7.37 -18.25
N MET A 138 16.05 6.46 -18.86
CA MET A 138 17.33 6.82 -19.48
C MET A 138 17.14 7.80 -20.64
N LYS A 139 16.13 7.58 -21.50
CA LYS A 139 15.82 8.50 -22.60
C LYS A 139 15.46 9.89 -22.10
N THR A 140 14.59 9.98 -21.09
CA THR A 140 14.19 11.27 -20.50
C THR A 140 15.40 11.96 -19.86
N ALA A 141 16.23 11.24 -19.11
CA ALA A 141 17.41 11.81 -18.46
C ALA A 141 18.46 12.33 -19.45
N LEU A 142 18.56 11.73 -20.64
CA LEU A 142 19.50 12.15 -21.68
C LEU A 142 18.91 13.19 -22.67
N GLY A 143 17.66 13.64 -22.45
CA GLY A 143 17.06 14.74 -23.22
C GLY A 143 16.54 14.40 -24.62
N PHE A 144 16.54 13.12 -25.00
CA PHE A 144 15.96 12.65 -26.28
C PHE A 144 14.67 11.83 -26.11
N GLY A 145 14.21 11.65 -24.88
CA GLY A 145 12.89 11.13 -24.55
C GLY A 145 11.88 12.24 -24.29
N GLU A 146 10.60 11.85 -24.13
CA GLU A 146 9.59 12.77 -23.61
C GLU A 146 9.91 13.13 -22.15
N GLU A 147 9.62 14.38 -21.79
CA GLU A 147 9.75 14.89 -20.42
C GLU A 147 8.65 14.27 -19.55
N ARG A 148 9.02 13.29 -18.72
CA ARG A 148 8.10 12.52 -17.86
C ARG A 148 8.60 12.48 -16.43
N TYR A 149 7.68 12.49 -15.48
CA TYR A 149 7.98 12.21 -14.08
C TYR A 149 7.65 10.75 -13.76
N PHE A 150 8.65 10.00 -13.31
CA PHE A 150 8.58 8.55 -13.16
C PHE A 150 8.12 8.15 -11.75
N ILE A 151 6.99 7.46 -11.67
CA ILE A 151 6.43 6.92 -10.42
C ILE A 151 6.69 5.41 -10.37
N PRO A 152 7.49 4.91 -9.42
CA PRO A 152 7.83 3.49 -9.36
C PRO A 152 6.63 2.63 -8.98
N ALA A 153 6.73 1.33 -9.28
CA ALA A 153 5.70 0.35 -8.97
C ALA A 153 5.20 0.46 -7.51
N GLY A 154 3.89 0.59 -7.35
CA GLY A 154 3.25 0.69 -6.03
C GLY A 154 3.42 2.03 -5.31
N GLY A 155 4.02 3.04 -5.95
CA GLY A 155 4.38 4.32 -5.37
C GLY A 155 5.47 4.18 -4.31
N SER A 156 6.20 3.07 -4.34
CA SER A 156 7.16 2.71 -3.31
C SER A 156 8.50 3.34 -3.61
N SER A 157 8.63 4.57 -3.14
CA SER A 157 9.88 5.31 -3.00
C SER A 157 10.06 5.70 -1.53
N PRO A 158 11.25 6.15 -1.12
CA PRO A 158 11.43 6.69 0.23
C PRO A 158 10.47 7.85 0.50
N LEU A 159 10.32 8.77 -0.47
CA LEU A 159 9.42 9.91 -0.39
C LEU A 159 7.95 9.47 -0.27
N GLY A 160 7.46 8.56 -1.12
CA GLY A 160 6.09 8.06 -1.02
C GLY A 160 5.82 7.33 0.30
N SER A 161 6.84 6.66 0.86
CA SER A 161 6.70 5.92 2.12
C SER A 161 6.57 6.84 3.34
N VAL A 162 6.94 8.13 3.24
CA VAL A 162 6.69 9.15 4.28
C VAL A 162 5.21 9.26 4.61
N GLY A 163 4.31 9.10 3.64
CA GLY A 163 2.87 9.10 3.89
C GLY A 163 2.43 8.06 4.93
N TYR A 164 3.14 6.94 5.01
CA TYR A 164 2.91 5.92 6.03
C TYR A 164 3.62 6.16 7.36
N VAL A 165 4.68 6.97 7.37
CA VAL A 165 5.26 7.49 8.62
C VAL A 165 4.26 8.43 9.29
N LYS A 166 3.66 9.36 8.53
CA LYS A 166 2.60 10.23 9.03
C LYS A 166 1.35 9.46 9.45
N ALA A 167 0.99 8.41 8.73
CA ALA A 167 -0.15 7.56 9.09
C ALA A 167 0.00 6.90 10.48
N VAL A 168 1.23 6.68 10.95
CA VAL A 168 1.44 6.20 12.33
C VAL A 168 1.30 7.33 13.35
N SER A 169 1.69 8.56 13.03
CA SER A 169 1.43 9.72 13.90
C SER A 169 -0.08 9.96 14.05
N GLU A 170 -0.82 9.78 12.95
CA GLU A 170 -2.28 9.75 12.92
C GLU A 170 -2.83 8.64 13.84
N LEU A 171 -2.34 7.40 13.70
CA LEU A 171 -2.75 6.29 14.56
C LEU A 171 -2.44 6.55 16.04
N LYS A 172 -1.26 7.11 16.36
CA LYS A 172 -0.88 7.48 17.73
C LYS A 172 -1.89 8.46 18.33
N SER A 173 -2.28 9.48 17.58
CA SER A 173 -3.28 10.46 18.02
C SER A 173 -4.62 9.78 18.35
N GLN A 174 -5.06 8.86 17.48
CA GLN A 174 -6.30 8.08 17.73
C GLN A 174 -6.21 7.16 18.96
N ILE A 175 -5.02 6.67 19.30
CA ILE A 175 -4.78 5.89 20.53
C ILE A 175 -4.83 6.80 21.76
N GLU A 176 -4.17 7.96 21.72
CA GLU A 176 -4.14 8.94 22.81
C GLU A 176 -5.53 9.55 23.08
N GLU A 177 -6.36 9.69 22.06
CA GLU A 177 -7.77 10.08 22.14
C GLU A 177 -8.68 8.96 22.69
N GLY A 178 -8.16 7.74 22.86
CA GLY A 178 -8.92 6.60 23.40
C GLY A 178 -9.89 5.95 22.41
N ILE A 179 -9.74 6.20 21.10
CA ILE A 179 -10.60 5.59 20.06
C ILE A 179 -10.34 4.09 19.96
N LEU A 180 -9.09 3.67 20.13
CA LEU A 180 -8.66 2.27 20.19
C LEU A 180 -7.49 2.11 21.16
N PRO A 181 -7.28 0.92 21.75
CA PRO A 181 -6.06 0.64 22.51
C PRO A 181 -4.83 0.61 21.59
N GLU A 182 -3.64 0.81 22.15
CA GLU A 182 -2.40 0.59 21.40
C GLU A 182 -2.36 -0.87 20.89
N PRO A 183 -2.29 -1.10 19.56
CA PRO A 183 -2.23 -2.44 19.03
C PRO A 183 -0.88 -3.07 19.39
N ARG A 184 -0.90 -4.32 19.86
CA ARG A 184 0.32 -5.13 19.93
C ARG A 184 0.85 -5.42 18.54
N PHE A 185 -0.04 -5.69 17.58
CA PHE A 185 0.31 -6.02 16.19
C PHE A 185 -0.43 -5.16 15.17
N ILE A 186 0.29 -4.65 14.17
CA ILE A 186 -0.27 -4.13 12.92
C ILE A 186 0.02 -5.13 11.80
N PHE A 187 -1.03 -5.59 11.12
CA PHE A 187 -0.91 -6.46 9.95
C PHE A 187 -1.15 -5.70 8.65
N VAL A 188 -0.26 -5.89 7.67
CA VAL A 188 -0.35 -5.17 6.38
C VAL A 188 0.13 -6.02 5.21
N PRO A 189 -0.55 -6.00 4.04
CA PRO A 189 -0.03 -6.65 2.84
C PRO A 189 1.28 -6.01 2.35
N VAL A 190 2.24 -6.86 1.97
CA VAL A 190 3.56 -6.47 1.46
C VAL A 190 3.72 -6.91 0.01
N GLY A 191 3.53 -5.94 -0.90
CA GLY A 191 3.84 -6.07 -2.33
C GLY A 191 5.20 -5.43 -2.65
N THR A 192 5.23 -4.09 -2.75
CA THR A 192 6.45 -3.32 -3.06
C THR A 192 7.10 -2.65 -1.85
N CYS A 193 6.85 -3.18 -0.64
CA CYS A 193 7.51 -2.84 0.63
C CYS A 193 7.28 -1.43 1.23
N GLY A 194 7.01 -0.39 0.42
CA GLY A 194 7.01 0.99 0.93
C GLY A 194 5.97 1.30 2.02
N THR A 195 4.83 0.60 2.04
CA THR A 195 3.83 0.80 3.10
C THR A 195 4.35 0.27 4.44
N MET A 196 4.83 -0.98 4.47
CA MET A 196 5.39 -1.58 5.68
C MET A 196 6.63 -0.82 6.17
N ALA A 197 7.51 -0.39 5.26
CA ALA A 197 8.68 0.40 5.63
C ALA A 197 8.30 1.73 6.31
N GLY A 198 7.33 2.45 5.75
CA GLY A 198 6.82 3.69 6.37
C GLY A 198 6.15 3.44 7.72
N LEU A 199 5.34 2.38 7.84
CA LEU A 199 4.73 2.00 9.12
C LEU A 199 5.78 1.68 10.19
N ARG A 200 6.81 0.90 9.86
CA ARG A 200 7.87 0.56 10.82
C ARG A 200 8.66 1.78 11.28
N VAL A 201 9.06 2.63 10.35
CA VAL A 201 9.73 3.91 10.69
C VAL A 201 8.81 4.77 11.56
N GLY A 202 7.53 4.89 11.20
CA GLY A 202 6.54 5.64 11.98
C GLY A 202 6.38 5.13 13.41
N VAL A 203 6.26 3.81 13.60
CA VAL A 203 6.16 3.19 14.94
C VAL A 203 7.38 3.51 15.79
N GLN A 204 8.58 3.38 15.23
CA GLN A 204 9.82 3.68 15.96
C GLN A 204 9.92 5.15 16.35
N LEU A 205 9.57 6.08 15.46
CA LEU A 205 9.62 7.52 15.73
C LEU A 205 8.58 7.98 16.75
N THR A 206 7.42 7.32 16.76
CA THR A 206 6.32 7.65 17.66
C THR A 206 6.49 7.03 19.05
N GLY A 207 7.42 6.10 19.21
CA GLY A 207 7.68 5.39 20.46
C GLY A 207 6.63 4.32 20.80
N LEU A 208 5.79 3.94 19.83
CA LEU A 208 4.84 2.84 19.99
C LEU A 208 5.59 1.51 20.14
N LYS A 209 5.09 0.63 21.00
CA LYS A 209 5.58 -0.75 21.22
C LYS A 209 4.94 -1.75 20.25
N THR A 210 4.03 -1.26 19.41
CA THR A 210 3.40 -2.00 18.32
C THR A 210 4.41 -2.67 17.40
N GLU A 211 4.16 -3.93 17.06
CA GLU A 211 4.95 -4.65 16.06
C GLU A 211 4.23 -4.68 14.71
N VAL A 212 4.93 -4.28 13.65
CA VAL A 212 4.38 -4.34 12.28
C VAL A 212 4.76 -5.67 11.65
N VAL A 213 3.74 -6.51 11.40
CA VAL A 213 3.83 -7.82 10.76
C VAL A 213 3.37 -7.69 9.31
N GLY A 214 4.30 -7.93 8.38
CA GLY A 214 3.98 -7.93 6.95
C GLY A 214 3.39 -9.27 6.52
N ILE A 215 2.35 -9.25 5.68
CA ILE A 215 1.89 -10.45 4.98
C ILE A 215 2.35 -10.38 3.52
N ARG A 216 3.25 -11.27 3.10
CA ARG A 216 3.80 -11.27 1.75
C ARG A 216 2.73 -11.60 0.71
N VAL A 217 2.53 -10.69 -0.24
CA VAL A 217 1.55 -10.83 -1.35
C VAL A 217 2.20 -10.63 -2.73
N ALA A 218 3.54 -10.62 -2.78
CA ALA A 218 4.33 -10.61 -4.00
C ALA A 218 5.50 -11.61 -3.88
N ASP A 219 6.16 -11.88 -5.01
CA ASP A 219 7.34 -12.75 -5.04
C ASP A 219 8.45 -12.27 -4.11
N ARG A 220 9.21 -13.21 -3.54
CA ARG A 220 10.28 -12.91 -2.56
C ARG A 220 11.35 -11.98 -3.14
N VAL A 221 11.54 -11.99 -4.46
CA VAL A 221 12.47 -11.08 -5.14
C VAL A 221 12.06 -9.61 -4.99
N VAL A 222 10.76 -9.34 -4.84
CA VAL A 222 10.18 -8.00 -4.65
C VAL A 222 9.93 -7.72 -3.15
N ALA A 223 9.32 -8.67 -2.45
CA ALA A 223 8.89 -8.55 -1.06
C ALA A 223 9.77 -9.39 -0.14
N ASN A 224 10.82 -8.78 0.42
CA ASN A 224 11.74 -9.41 1.36
C ASN A 224 12.24 -8.42 2.43
N PRO A 225 12.76 -8.93 3.57
CA PRO A 225 13.27 -8.11 4.66
C PRO A 225 14.34 -7.10 4.24
N LEU A 226 15.23 -7.47 3.30
CA LEU A 226 16.31 -6.60 2.83
C LEU A 226 15.76 -5.39 2.06
N ALA A 227 14.76 -5.59 1.19
CA ALA A 227 14.09 -4.52 0.46
C ALA A 227 13.35 -3.56 1.40
N ILE A 228 12.68 -4.10 2.44
CA ILE A 228 12.01 -3.31 3.47
C ILE A 228 13.02 -2.49 4.26
N SER A 229 14.10 -3.12 4.74
CA SER A 229 15.16 -2.47 5.52
C SER A 229 15.84 -1.35 4.74
N ARG A 230 16.20 -1.59 3.47
CA ARG A 230 16.75 -0.55 2.59
C ARG A 230 15.79 0.60 2.37
N MET A 231 14.48 0.34 2.24
CA MET A 231 13.48 1.39 2.13
C MET A 231 13.44 2.23 3.41
N MET A 232 13.42 1.59 4.58
CA MET A 232 13.45 2.27 5.88
C MET A 232 14.68 3.18 6.00
N GLN A 233 15.87 2.66 5.69
CA GLN A 233 17.13 3.42 5.70
C GLN A 233 17.06 4.71 4.85
N ARG A 234 16.36 4.66 3.71
CA ARG A 234 16.26 5.80 2.80
C ARG A 234 15.17 6.80 3.19
N ILE A 235 14.24 6.44 4.08
CA ILE A 235 13.20 7.35 4.58
C ILE A 235 13.80 8.34 5.59
N LEU A 236 14.71 7.88 6.45
CA LEU A 236 15.17 8.62 7.63
C LEU A 236 15.81 9.98 7.31
N PRO A 237 16.69 10.10 6.28
CA PRO A 237 17.25 11.40 5.93
C PRO A 237 16.17 12.40 5.51
N LEU A 238 15.05 11.94 4.93
CA LEU A 238 13.95 12.82 4.50
C LEU A 238 13.21 13.45 5.67
N ILE A 239 13.19 12.78 6.83
CA ILE A 239 12.45 13.20 8.01
C ILE A 239 13.37 13.75 9.12
N GLY A 240 14.67 13.89 8.84
CA GLY A 240 15.65 14.40 9.80
C GLY A 240 16.13 13.41 10.86
N ALA A 241 15.79 12.15 10.72
CA ALA A 241 16.29 11.10 11.59
C ALA A 241 17.63 10.61 11.03
N VAL A 242 18.68 10.68 11.85
CA VAL A 242 20.06 10.35 11.41
C VAL A 242 20.53 9.02 11.96
N ASP A 243 19.91 8.51 13.03
CA ASP A 243 20.36 7.29 13.71
C ASP A 243 19.37 6.13 13.58
N ILE A 244 19.87 5.03 13.02
CA ILE A 244 19.21 3.72 12.93
C ILE A 244 20.21 2.59 13.12
N ASN A 245 21.33 2.86 13.80
CA ASN A 245 22.36 1.84 14.02
C ASN A 245 21.83 0.59 14.76
N ASN A 246 20.57 0.60 15.22
CA ASN A 246 19.86 -0.51 15.86
C ASN A 246 18.74 -1.17 15.01
N ILE A 247 18.61 -0.90 13.70
CA ILE A 247 17.63 -1.61 12.86
C ILE A 247 18.28 -2.86 12.26
N ASP A 248 18.14 -3.97 12.97
CA ASP A 248 18.49 -5.30 12.46
C ASP A 248 17.56 -5.66 11.28
N PRO A 249 18.07 -5.91 10.05
CA PRO A 249 17.25 -6.34 8.93
C PRO A 249 16.52 -7.68 9.17
N ASN A 250 16.95 -8.48 10.15
CA ASN A 250 16.24 -9.67 10.60
C ASN A 250 15.07 -9.35 11.55
N SER A 251 14.99 -8.13 12.09
CA SER A 251 13.87 -7.69 12.96
C SER A 251 12.57 -7.41 12.18
N VAL A 252 12.57 -7.60 10.86
CA VAL A 252 11.40 -7.43 10.00
C VAL A 252 10.60 -8.73 9.95
N GLU A 253 9.49 -8.78 10.71
CA GLU A 253 8.58 -9.92 10.68
C GLU A 253 7.75 -9.91 9.39
N LEU A 254 7.97 -10.91 8.52
CA LEU A 254 7.29 -11.08 7.25
C LEU A 254 6.72 -12.50 7.13
N TRP A 255 5.40 -12.62 7.24
CA TRP A 255 4.69 -13.88 7.05
C TRP A 255 4.63 -14.27 5.58
N HIS A 256 4.94 -15.54 5.29
CA HIS A 256 5.02 -16.07 3.94
C HIS A 256 3.96 -17.11 3.60
N GLY A 257 3.22 -17.62 4.59
CA GLY A 257 2.36 -18.80 4.48
C GLY A 257 1.18 -18.65 3.51
N ASP A 258 0.73 -17.42 3.27
CA ASP A 258 -0.52 -17.12 2.55
C ASP A 258 -0.32 -16.55 1.15
N PHE A 259 0.92 -16.58 0.63
CA PHE A 259 1.21 -16.08 -0.72
C PHE A 259 0.52 -16.93 -1.80
N GLY A 260 0.43 -18.25 -1.60
CA GLY A 260 -0.14 -19.19 -2.57
C GLY A 260 0.77 -19.45 -3.78
N GLU A 261 0.15 -19.81 -4.90
CA GLU A 261 0.83 -20.20 -6.14
C GLU A 261 1.54 -19.04 -6.85
N GLY A 262 1.17 -17.80 -6.54
CA GLY A 262 1.81 -16.63 -7.13
C GLY A 262 1.06 -15.33 -6.93
N TYR A 263 1.66 -14.26 -7.48
CA TYR A 263 1.06 -12.94 -7.49
C TYR A 263 -0.27 -12.92 -8.24
N ALA A 264 -1.29 -12.25 -7.68
CA ALA A 264 -2.65 -12.12 -8.23
C ALA A 264 -3.41 -13.44 -8.50
N ILE A 265 -2.86 -14.59 -8.11
CA ILE A 265 -3.58 -15.87 -8.09
C ILE A 265 -4.28 -15.98 -6.72
N PRO A 266 -5.63 -16.02 -6.66
CA PRO A 266 -6.36 -16.21 -5.42
C PRO A 266 -5.95 -17.49 -4.69
N THR A 267 -6.10 -17.51 -3.36
CA THR A 267 -5.97 -18.72 -2.55
C THR A 267 -7.31 -19.04 -1.90
N ASP A 268 -7.59 -20.31 -1.62
CA ASP A 268 -8.84 -20.68 -0.92
C ASP A 268 -8.97 -19.97 0.43
N ALA A 269 -7.85 -19.86 1.17
CA ALA A 269 -7.80 -19.15 2.43
C ALA A 269 -8.09 -17.64 2.26
N GLY A 270 -7.51 -17.00 1.24
CA GLY A 270 -7.75 -15.61 0.92
C GLY A 270 -9.19 -15.35 0.48
N THR A 271 -9.77 -16.24 -0.34
CA THR A 271 -11.17 -16.17 -0.78
C THR A 271 -12.13 -16.33 0.39
N ARG A 272 -11.88 -17.28 1.31
CA ARG A 272 -12.65 -17.41 2.55
C ARG A 272 -12.54 -16.16 3.43
N ALA A 273 -11.35 -15.57 3.53
CA ALA A 273 -11.15 -14.34 4.30
C ALA A 273 -11.94 -13.15 3.70
N VAL A 274 -11.99 -13.03 2.38
CA VAL A 274 -12.85 -12.04 1.69
C VAL A 274 -14.32 -12.27 2.05
N ALA A 275 -14.80 -13.52 1.97
CA ALA A 275 -16.18 -13.87 2.29
C ALA A 275 -16.53 -13.57 3.76
N MET A 276 -15.67 -13.95 4.70
CA MET A 276 -15.89 -13.69 6.14
C MET A 276 -15.96 -12.19 6.46
N MET A 277 -15.08 -11.38 5.87
CA MET A 277 -15.11 -9.93 6.09
C MET A 277 -16.41 -9.30 5.53
N ALA A 278 -16.86 -9.75 4.36
CA ALA A 278 -18.12 -9.29 3.78
C ALA A 278 -19.33 -9.74 4.62
N GLU A 279 -19.36 -11.00 5.06
CA GLU A 279 -20.44 -11.59 5.84
C GLU A 279 -20.58 -10.94 7.23
N HIS A 280 -19.48 -10.81 7.96
CA HIS A 280 -19.52 -10.36 9.35
C HIS A 280 -19.50 -8.83 9.49
N GLU A 281 -18.82 -8.12 8.59
CA GLU A 281 -18.53 -6.69 8.77
C GLU A 281 -19.02 -5.82 7.61
N ARG A 282 -19.50 -6.42 6.51
CA ARG A 282 -19.90 -5.72 5.28
C ARG A 282 -18.78 -4.83 4.70
N ILE A 283 -17.53 -5.27 4.86
CA ILE A 283 -16.36 -4.58 4.34
C ILE A 283 -15.80 -5.36 3.15
N THR A 284 -15.55 -4.65 2.06
CA THR A 284 -15.03 -5.24 0.83
C THR A 284 -13.54 -5.49 0.92
N LEU A 285 -13.12 -6.73 0.67
CA LEU A 285 -11.73 -7.08 0.38
C LEU A 285 -11.61 -7.59 -1.06
N GLU A 286 -10.37 -7.76 -1.53
CA GLU A 286 -10.06 -8.40 -2.81
C GLU A 286 -9.02 -9.51 -2.65
N THR A 287 -8.92 -10.40 -3.64
CA THR A 287 -8.16 -11.67 -3.55
C THR A 287 -6.68 -11.57 -3.91
N THR A 288 -6.20 -10.45 -4.44
CA THR A 288 -4.79 -10.22 -4.77
C THR A 288 -3.97 -9.84 -3.53
N TYR A 289 -4.46 -8.95 -2.67
CA TYR A 289 -3.70 -8.41 -1.53
C TYR A 289 -4.41 -8.58 -0.19
N THR A 290 -5.60 -8.00 -0.02
CA THR A 290 -6.25 -7.81 1.28
C THR A 290 -6.86 -9.08 1.83
N GLY A 291 -7.41 -9.94 0.98
CA GLY A 291 -7.86 -11.29 1.36
C GLY A 291 -6.70 -12.16 1.84
N LYS A 292 -5.58 -12.17 1.11
CA LYS A 292 -4.36 -12.87 1.54
C LYS A 292 -3.77 -12.30 2.83
N ALA A 293 -3.86 -10.98 3.01
CA ALA A 293 -3.41 -10.33 4.24
C ALA A 293 -4.27 -10.71 5.44
N LEU A 294 -5.60 -10.75 5.28
CA LEU A 294 -6.48 -11.17 6.36
C LEU A 294 -6.30 -12.66 6.68
N SER A 295 -6.18 -13.53 5.67
CA SER A 295 -5.93 -14.96 5.91
C SER A 295 -4.57 -15.18 6.60
N GLY A 296 -3.53 -14.45 6.16
CA GLY A 296 -2.21 -14.49 6.79
C GLY A 296 -2.20 -13.98 8.22
N LEU A 297 -2.95 -12.92 8.52
CA LEU A 297 -3.17 -12.46 9.90
C LEU A 297 -3.79 -13.57 10.75
N ILE A 298 -4.86 -14.20 10.26
CA ILE A 298 -5.58 -15.26 11.00
C ILE A 298 -4.64 -16.45 11.30
N HIS A 299 -3.89 -16.91 10.29
CA HIS A 299 -2.94 -17.99 10.47
C HIS A 299 -1.78 -17.62 11.39
N TYR A 300 -1.23 -16.41 11.25
CA TYR A 300 -0.15 -15.91 12.10
C TYR A 300 -0.56 -15.91 13.57
N VAL A 301 -1.68 -15.28 13.89
CA VAL A 301 -2.16 -15.11 15.27
C VAL A 301 -2.51 -16.46 15.89
N THR A 302 -3.08 -17.37 15.09
CA THR A 302 -3.38 -18.73 15.53
C THR A 302 -2.11 -19.52 15.81
N ALA A 303 -1.12 -19.48 14.93
CA ALA A 303 0.15 -20.20 15.08
C ALA A 303 1.01 -19.68 16.25
N ARG A 304 0.87 -18.40 16.60
CA ARG A 304 1.59 -17.76 17.71
C ARG A 304 0.82 -17.74 19.03
N HIS A 305 -0.40 -18.30 19.07
CA HIS A 305 -1.29 -18.29 20.23
C HIS A 305 -1.55 -16.89 20.83
N CYS A 306 -1.64 -15.86 20.00
CA CYS A 306 -1.78 -14.46 20.42
C CYS A 306 -3.17 -13.85 20.12
N LYS A 307 -4.24 -14.67 20.13
CA LYS A 307 -5.62 -14.22 19.85
C LYS A 307 -6.20 -13.22 20.87
N GLY A 308 -5.61 -13.14 22.07
CA GLY A 308 -5.97 -12.18 23.11
C GLY A 308 -5.30 -10.80 22.97
N GLU A 309 -4.33 -10.67 22.06
CA GLU A 309 -3.60 -9.42 21.87
C GLU A 309 -4.42 -8.39 21.07
N PRO A 310 -4.27 -7.08 21.34
CA PRO A 310 -4.84 -6.04 20.49
C PRO A 310 -4.25 -6.05 19.08
N ILE A 311 -5.06 -6.35 18.08
CA ILE A 311 -4.65 -6.48 16.68
C ILE A 311 -5.27 -5.36 15.83
N LEU A 312 -4.47 -4.74 14.96
CA LEU A 312 -4.93 -3.81 13.93
C LEU A 312 -4.64 -4.37 12.54
N PHE A 313 -5.69 -4.63 11.76
CA PHE A 313 -5.59 -4.92 10.34
C PHE A 313 -5.57 -3.62 9.53
N TRP A 314 -4.48 -3.37 8.79
CA TRP A 314 -4.38 -2.17 7.97
C TRP A 314 -5.01 -2.40 6.59
N HIS A 315 -6.20 -1.82 6.36
CA HIS A 315 -6.99 -2.11 5.18
C HIS A 315 -6.55 -1.27 3.98
N THR A 316 -5.71 -1.86 3.12
CA THR A 316 -5.12 -1.16 1.97
C THR A 316 -5.93 -1.27 0.67
N TYR A 317 -7.20 -1.67 0.73
CA TYR A 317 -8.03 -1.88 -0.46
C TYR A 317 -8.17 -0.59 -1.25
N GLY A 318 -7.84 -0.64 -2.55
CA GLY A 318 -7.78 0.53 -3.42
C GLY A 318 -8.88 0.60 -4.46
N GLY A 319 -9.96 -0.15 -4.28
CA GLY A 319 -11.11 -0.13 -5.20
C GLY A 319 -11.89 1.18 -5.12
N ALA A 320 -12.87 1.33 -6.01
CA ALA A 320 -13.84 2.42 -5.91
C ALA A 320 -14.66 2.27 -4.62
N GLN A 321 -15.08 3.39 -4.02
CA GLN A 321 -16.08 3.32 -2.95
C GLN A 321 -17.33 2.67 -3.53
N GLN A 322 -17.79 1.59 -2.92
CA GLN A 322 -19.15 1.14 -3.15
C GLN A 322 -20.03 2.22 -2.55
N ASN A 323 -20.76 2.97 -3.38
CA ASN A 323 -21.91 3.73 -2.92
C ASN A 323 -22.82 2.71 -2.24
N THR A 324 -22.80 2.71 -0.91
CA THR A 324 -23.79 2.01 -0.12
C THR A 324 -25.09 2.77 -0.37
N MET A 325 -25.90 2.25 -1.30
CA MET A 325 -27.30 2.65 -1.42
C MET A 325 -28.06 2.22 -0.17
#